data_AF-A0A4R4S3A6-F1
#
_entry.id   AF-A0A4R4S3A6-F1
#
_cell.length_a   1.000
_cell.length_b   1.000
_cell.length_c   1.000
_cell.angle_alpha   90.00
_cell.angle_beta   90.00
_cell.angle_gamma   90.00
#
_symmetry.space_group_name_H-M   'P 1'
#
loop_
_entity.id
_entity.type
_entity.pdbx_description
1 polymer ?
#
loop_
_entity_poly.entity_id
_entity_poly.type
_entity_poly.pdbx_seq_one_letter_code
_entity_poly.pdbx_strand_id
1 'polypeptide(L)'
;MRVSRVQSFIAGVLVANVAPHLATAVTGRRHLTPLAGRDSGPAVNAVWAGVNLVAGVALLRRAKGSGDVPADSRWNADLVAFETGALVLAAWMAGTERFFPMNSDPNRSSRHASAMA
;
A
#
# COMPACT_ATOMS: atom_id res chain seq x y z
N MET A 1 9.43 7.16 23.65
CA MET A 1 8.25 6.29 23.47
C MET A 1 8.71 5.07 22.69
N ARG A 2 8.67 3.86 23.28
CA ARG A 2 8.96 2.62 22.54
C ARG A 2 8.06 2.54 21.31
N VAL A 3 8.59 2.05 20.22
CA VAL A 3 7.78 1.71 19.06
C VAL A 3 6.98 0.50 19.43
N SER A 4 5.66 0.61 19.35
CA SER A 4 4.85 -0.57 19.50
C SER A 4 4.97 -1.35 18.19
N ARG A 5 5.01 -2.69 18.28
CA ARG A 5 4.91 -3.58 17.11
C ARG A 5 3.72 -3.20 16.21
N VAL A 6 2.68 -2.59 16.80
CA VAL A 6 1.55 -1.98 16.10
C VAL A 6 1.98 -0.87 15.13
N GLN A 7 2.89 0.03 15.52
CA GLN A 7 3.42 1.06 14.61
C GLN A 7 4.23 0.44 13.48
N SER A 8 5.07 -0.56 13.75
CA SER A 8 5.83 -1.28 12.72
C SER A 8 4.90 -2.01 11.74
N PHE A 9 3.85 -2.65 12.25
CA PHE A 9 2.79 -3.27 11.47
C PHE A 9 2.05 -2.26 10.58
N ILE A 10 1.61 -1.13 11.15
CA ILE A 10 0.93 -0.07 10.39
C ILE A 10 1.86 0.50 9.32
N ALA A 11 3.15 0.69 9.62
CA ALA A 11 4.14 1.11 8.63
C ALA A 11 4.25 0.10 7.48
N GLY A 12 4.22 -1.21 7.77
CA GLY A 12 4.18 -2.28 6.78
C GLY A 12 2.97 -2.19 5.85
N VAL A 13 1.78 -2.01 6.43
CA VAL A 13 0.53 -1.80 5.66
C VAL A 13 0.67 -0.58 4.75
N LEU A 14 1.07 0.58 5.29
CA LEU A 14 1.19 1.81 4.51
C LEU A 14 2.21 1.67 3.36
N VAL A 15 3.40 1.13 3.64
CA VAL A 15 4.44 0.98 2.62
C VAL A 15 4.02 -0.02 1.54
N ALA A 16 3.38 -1.14 1.90
CA ALA A 16 2.89 -2.10 0.91
C ALA A 16 1.81 -1.51 -0.01
N ASN A 17 1.04 -0.53 0.49
CA ASN A 17 -0.01 0.14 -0.30
C ASN A 17 0.56 1.02 -1.43
N VAL A 18 1.84 1.40 -1.36
CA VAL A 18 2.50 2.20 -2.38
C VAL A 18 2.53 1.46 -3.73
N ALA A 19 2.84 0.16 -3.71
CA ALA A 19 3.09 -0.62 -4.93
C ALA A 19 1.90 -0.64 -5.91
N PRO A 20 0.67 -1.01 -5.50
CA PRO A 20 -0.44 -1.08 -6.45
C PRO A 20 -0.93 0.32 -6.90
N HIS A 21 -0.86 1.35 -6.05
CA HIS A 21 -1.21 2.71 -6.45
C HIS A 21 -0.19 3.33 -7.40
N LEU A 22 1.11 3.13 -7.16
CA LEU A 22 2.16 3.58 -8.06
C LEU A 22 2.09 2.85 -9.40
N ALA A 23 1.86 1.53 -9.40
CA ALA A 23 1.66 0.76 -10.62
C ALA A 23 0.45 1.26 -11.43
N THR A 24 -0.68 1.57 -10.79
CA THR A 24 -1.84 2.18 -11.45
C THR A 24 -1.50 3.56 -12.04
N ALA A 25 -0.81 4.40 -11.28
CA ALA A 25 -0.42 5.74 -11.75
C ALA A 25 0.48 5.66 -12.98
N VAL A 26 1.52 4.82 -12.94
CA VAL A 26 2.46 4.61 -14.06
C VAL A 26 1.75 4.02 -15.29
N THR A 27 0.78 3.13 -15.08
CA THR A 27 0.01 2.51 -16.19
C THR A 27 -1.17 3.35 -16.68
N GLY A 28 -1.36 4.58 -16.16
CA GLY A 28 -2.45 5.46 -16.58
C GLY A 28 -3.85 4.93 -16.25
N ARG A 29 -3.95 3.99 -15.29
CA ARG A 29 -5.21 3.33 -14.93
C ARG A 29 -5.94 4.07 -13.81
N ARG A 30 -7.13 3.55 -13.46
CA ARG A 30 -7.89 3.97 -12.29
C ARG A 30 -7.79 2.90 -11.21
N HIS A 31 -7.84 3.33 -9.96
CA HIS A 31 -7.79 2.45 -8.79
C HIS A 31 -8.44 3.21 -7.65
N LEU A 32 -9.29 2.53 -6.89
CA LEU A 32 -9.97 3.10 -5.73
C LEU A 32 -8.99 3.76 -4.76
N THR A 33 -9.19 5.04 -4.46
CA THR A 33 -8.52 5.72 -3.34
C THR A 33 -9.56 6.35 -2.41
N PRO A 34 -9.24 6.59 -1.13
CA PRO A 34 -10.10 7.38 -0.25
C PRO A 34 -10.31 8.83 -0.72
N LEU A 35 -9.41 9.37 -1.53
CA LEU A 35 -9.42 10.78 -1.95
C LEU A 35 -10.46 11.08 -3.03
N ALA A 36 -10.66 10.16 -3.98
CA ALA A 36 -11.59 10.35 -5.11
C ALA A 36 -12.42 9.10 -5.43
N GLY A 37 -12.48 8.13 -4.52
CA GLY A 37 -13.27 6.91 -4.68
C GLY A 37 -12.77 6.02 -5.82
N ARG A 38 -13.68 5.21 -6.39
CA ARG A 38 -13.37 4.20 -7.42
C ARG A 38 -12.80 4.76 -8.73
N ASP A 39 -13.14 6.00 -9.06
CA ASP A 39 -12.71 6.65 -10.31
C ASP A 39 -11.41 7.45 -10.19
N SER A 40 -10.65 7.26 -9.11
CA SER A 40 -9.41 8.01 -8.89
C SER A 40 -8.43 7.77 -10.05
N GLY A 41 -8.08 8.84 -10.74
CA GLY A 41 -7.17 8.82 -11.88
C GLY A 41 -5.69 8.65 -11.49
N PRO A 42 -4.79 8.65 -12.48
CA PRO A 42 -3.36 8.41 -12.27
C PRO A 42 -2.69 9.37 -11.28
N ALA A 43 -3.00 10.67 -11.37
CA ALA A 43 -2.44 11.68 -10.48
C ALA A 43 -2.87 11.49 -9.01
N VAL A 44 -4.15 11.16 -8.78
CA VAL A 44 -4.67 10.90 -7.42
C VAL A 44 -4.01 9.66 -6.82
N ASN A 45 -3.79 8.63 -7.63
CA ASN A 45 -3.08 7.42 -7.22
C ASN A 45 -1.61 7.71 -6.87
N ALA A 46 -0.92 8.55 -7.64
CA ALA A 46 0.45 8.95 -7.33
C ALA A 46 0.53 9.75 -6.00
N VAL A 47 -0.38 10.69 -5.78
CA VAL A 47 -0.47 11.45 -4.52
C VAL A 47 -0.75 10.50 -3.35
N TRP A 48 -1.70 9.59 -3.51
CA TRP A 48 -2.05 8.64 -2.46
C TRP A 48 -0.90 7.67 -2.13
N ALA A 49 -0.18 7.18 -3.14
CA ALA A 49 1.05 6.42 -2.95
C ALA A 49 2.10 7.21 -2.16
N GLY A 50 2.28 8.51 -2.49
CA GLY A 50 3.19 9.41 -1.77
C GLY A 50 2.80 9.59 -0.30
N VAL A 51 1.52 9.80 0.00
CA VAL A 51 1.02 9.93 1.38
C VAL A 51 1.32 8.68 2.20
N ASN A 52 1.04 7.49 1.64
CA ASN A 52 1.32 6.21 2.29
C ASN A 52 2.82 6.03 2.57
N LEU A 53 3.68 6.34 1.60
CA LEU A 53 5.13 6.22 1.74
C LEU A 53 5.66 7.16 2.84
N VAL A 54 5.27 8.44 2.81
CA VAL A 54 5.71 9.43 3.80
C VAL A 54 5.25 9.03 5.20
N ALA A 55 4.00 8.60 5.35
CA ALA A 55 3.46 8.17 6.64
C ALA A 55 4.18 6.92 7.18
N GLY A 56 4.38 5.90 6.34
CA GLY A 56 5.11 4.69 6.72
C GLY A 56 6.55 4.97 7.14
N VAL A 57 7.28 5.78 6.35
CA VAL A 57 8.66 6.18 6.68
C VAL A 57 8.71 7.02 7.96
N ALA A 58 7.76 7.93 8.17
CA ALA A 58 7.71 8.73 9.39
C ALA A 58 7.53 7.85 10.65
N LEU A 59 6.69 6.81 10.59
CA LEU A 59 6.53 5.84 11.67
C LEU A 59 7.84 5.09 11.96
N LEU A 60 8.54 4.62 10.93
CA LEU A 60 9.83 3.94 11.08
C LEU A 60 10.95 4.88 11.58
N ARG A 61 10.95 6.16 11.19
CA ARG A 61 11.96 7.13 11.66
C ARG A 61 11.77 7.50 13.12
N ARG A 62 10.53 7.62 13.59
CA ARG A 62 10.22 7.79 15.02
C ARG A 62 10.72 6.58 15.85
N ALA A 63 10.91 5.43 15.21
CA ALA A 63 11.44 4.24 15.85
C ALA A 63 12.92 4.28 16.17
N LYS A 64 13.71 4.93 15.32
CA LYS A 64 15.17 4.98 15.45
C LYS A 64 15.66 5.88 16.60
N GLY A 65 14.82 6.79 17.09
CA GLY A 65 15.19 7.77 18.13
C GLY A 65 15.04 7.32 19.58
N SER A 66 14.59 6.09 19.85
CA SER A 66 14.39 5.58 21.22
C SER A 66 15.51 4.61 21.60
N GLY A 67 16.59 5.16 22.17
CA GLY A 67 17.70 4.37 22.74
C GLY A 67 17.26 3.46 23.89
N ASP A 68 18.10 2.47 24.20
CA ASP A 68 18.06 1.55 25.36
C ASP A 68 17.54 0.12 25.15
N VAL A 69 17.46 -0.39 23.91
CA VAL A 69 17.27 -1.85 23.65
C VAL A 69 18.38 -2.38 22.76
N PRO A 70 19.00 -3.54 23.08
CA PRO A 70 19.99 -4.19 22.23
C PRO A 70 19.56 -4.25 20.76
N ALA A 71 20.47 -3.85 19.87
CA ALA A 71 20.16 -3.60 18.48
C ALA A 71 19.78 -4.86 17.68
N ASP A 72 20.09 -6.03 18.21
CA ASP A 72 19.84 -7.36 17.66
C ASP A 72 18.37 -7.82 17.82
N SER A 73 17.76 -7.61 19.00
CA SER A 73 16.37 -8.06 19.27
C SER A 73 15.30 -7.16 18.61
N ARG A 74 15.57 -5.85 18.52
CA ARG A 74 14.63 -4.87 17.92
C ARG A 74 14.38 -5.13 16.43
N TRP A 75 15.43 -5.46 15.69
CA TRP A 75 15.33 -5.66 14.25
C TRP A 75 14.50 -6.89 13.93
N ASN A 76 14.60 -7.98 14.70
CA ASN A 76 13.78 -9.17 14.43
C ASN A 76 12.29 -8.92 14.67
N ALA A 77 11.89 -8.44 15.85
CA ALA A 77 10.48 -8.33 16.17
C ALA A 77 9.76 -7.21 15.41
N ASP A 78 10.43 -6.06 15.19
CA ASP A 78 9.84 -4.94 14.45
C ASP A 78 9.80 -5.21 12.95
N LEU A 79 10.82 -5.89 12.39
CA LEU A 79 10.79 -6.32 11.00
C LEU A 79 9.69 -7.35 10.76
N VAL A 80 9.57 -8.36 11.63
CA VAL A 80 8.48 -9.35 11.52
C VAL A 80 7.12 -8.66 11.57
N ALA A 81 6.93 -7.68 12.46
CA ALA A 81 5.67 -6.93 12.52
C ALA A 81 5.41 -6.13 11.24
N PHE A 82 6.44 -5.45 10.70
CA PHE A 82 6.36 -4.73 9.43
C PHE A 82 6.04 -5.67 8.25
N GLU A 83 6.75 -6.77 8.11
CA GLU A 83 6.52 -7.78 7.07
C GLU A 83 5.12 -8.38 7.19
N THR A 84 4.66 -8.67 8.42
CA THR A 84 3.30 -9.14 8.66
C THR A 84 2.26 -8.12 8.18
N GLY A 85 2.46 -6.83 8.45
CA GLY A 85 1.58 -5.76 7.95
C GLY A 85 1.55 -5.69 6.42
N ALA A 86 2.71 -5.79 5.79
CA ALA A 86 2.82 -5.82 4.34
C ALA A 86 2.12 -7.05 3.73
N LEU A 87 2.32 -8.24 4.32
CA LEU A 87 1.69 -9.49 3.90
C LEU A 87 0.17 -9.44 4.05
N VAL A 88 -0.34 -8.89 5.17
CA VAL A 88 -1.79 -8.74 5.39
C VAL A 88 -2.40 -7.84 4.32
N LEU A 89 -1.78 -6.71 4.00
CA LEU A 89 -2.32 -5.85 2.94
C LEU A 89 -2.25 -6.53 1.58
N ALA A 90 -1.15 -7.21 1.25
CA ALA A 90 -1.02 -7.92 -0.01
C ALA A 90 -2.09 -9.03 -0.15
N ALA A 91 -2.30 -9.81 0.91
CA ALA A 91 -3.34 -10.84 0.97
C ALA A 91 -4.75 -10.24 0.85
N TRP A 92 -5.01 -9.12 1.52
CA TRP A 92 -6.27 -8.38 1.41
C TRP A 92 -6.52 -7.90 -0.02
N MET A 93 -5.53 -7.30 -0.67
CA MET A 93 -5.64 -6.83 -2.05
C MET A 93 -5.88 -8.00 -3.01
N ALA A 94 -5.13 -9.10 -2.87
CA ALA A 94 -5.32 -10.29 -3.68
C ALA A 94 -6.70 -10.93 -3.48
N GLY A 95 -7.14 -11.04 -2.23
CA GLY A 95 -8.46 -11.59 -1.89
C GLY A 95 -9.59 -10.72 -2.39
N THR A 96 -9.55 -9.42 -2.12
CA THR A 96 -10.60 -8.50 -2.58
C THR A 96 -10.67 -8.45 -4.09
N GLU A 97 -9.56 -8.39 -4.81
CA GLU A 97 -9.58 -8.45 -6.28
C GLU A 97 -10.12 -9.79 -6.81
N ARG A 98 -9.84 -10.91 -6.13
CA ARG A 98 -10.31 -12.23 -6.50
C ARG A 98 -11.84 -12.39 -6.38
N PHE A 99 -12.43 -11.82 -5.34
CA PHE A 99 -13.85 -11.99 -5.01
C PHE A 99 -14.72 -10.80 -5.45
N PHE A 100 -14.12 -9.62 -5.54
CA PHE A 100 -14.77 -8.36 -5.88
C PHE A 100 -13.81 -7.57 -6.79
N PRO A 101 -13.80 -7.81 -8.11
CA PRO A 101 -12.92 -7.12 -9.05
C PRO A 101 -13.18 -5.61 -9.01
N MET A 102 -12.45 -4.93 -8.13
CA MET A 102 -12.63 -3.52 -7.82
C MET A 102 -11.68 -2.68 -8.65
N ASN A 103 -10.57 -3.27 -9.12
CA ASN A 103 -9.53 -2.57 -9.87
C ASN A 103 -9.33 -3.11 -11.30
N SER A 104 -9.56 -4.40 -11.56
CA SER A 104 -9.50 -4.96 -12.91
C SER A 104 -10.91 -5.12 -13.45
N ASP A 105 -11.21 -4.42 -14.55
CA ASP A 105 -12.46 -4.60 -15.26
C ASP A 105 -12.22 -5.52 -16.47
N PRO A 106 -12.56 -6.82 -16.40
CA PRO A 106 -12.27 -7.79 -17.47
C PRO A 106 -12.98 -7.46 -18.79
N ASN A 107 -14.03 -6.62 -18.76
CA ASN A 107 -14.81 -6.22 -19.93
C ASN A 107 -14.34 -4.91 -20.59
N ARG A 108 -13.27 -4.28 -20.08
CA ARG A 108 -12.78 -3.02 -20.65
C ARG A 108 -11.91 -3.23 -21.90
N SER A 109 -11.18 -4.34 -21.97
CA SER A 109 -10.38 -4.72 -23.14
C SER A 109 -11.24 -5.00 -24.38
N SER A 110 -12.42 -5.60 -24.19
CA SER A 110 -13.37 -5.90 -25.27
C SER A 110 -14.08 -4.65 -25.82
N ARG A 111 -14.38 -3.64 -24.99
CA ARG A 111 -14.99 -2.38 -25.47
C ARG A 111 -14.04 -1.52 -26.31
N HIS A 112 -12.75 -1.52 -26.01
CA HIS A 112 -11.76 -0.83 -26.85
C HIS A 112 -11.55 -1.54 -28.19
N ALA A 113 -11.62 -2.87 -28.23
CA ALA A 113 -11.55 -3.64 -29.46
C ALA A 113 -12.78 -3.40 -30.37
N SER A 114 -13.98 -3.32 -29.80
CA SER A 114 -15.21 -3.06 -30.57
C SER A 114 -15.41 -1.60 -30.98
N ALA A 115 -14.72 -0.63 -30.36
CA ALA A 115 -14.78 0.78 -30.75
C ALA A 115 -13.77 1.15 -31.85
N MET A 116 -12.88 0.23 -32.22
CA MET A 116 -11.89 0.38 -33.29
C MET A 116 -12.21 -0.48 -34.53
N ALA A 117 -13.29 -1.26 -34.50
CA ALA A 117 -13.81 -2.05 -35.61
C ALA A 117 -15.07 -1.39 -36.19
#